data_AF-A0A2S2R8T7-F1
#
_entry.id   AF-A0A2S2R8T7-F1
#
_cell.length_a   1.000
_cell.length_b   1.000
_cell.length_c   1.000
_cell.angle_alpha   90.00
_cell.angle_beta   90.00
_cell.angle_gamma   90.00
#
_symmetry.space_group_name_H-M   'P 1'
#
loop_
_entity.id
_entity.type
_entity.pdbx_description
1 polymer ?
#
loop_
_entity_poly.entity_id
_entity_poly.type
_entity_poly.pdbx_seq_one_letter_code
_entity_poly.pdbx_strand_id
1 'polypeptide(L)'
;NFTMACDGEILISLIEKRPSIYDYKDKDHSNRAVQDKLWEEISKEMNVNVSVCKNKWTSLRNSYARELREIKNKKSGSAASKKRKWYLFESMSFLSNFMLQHKQMTSNVSDS
;
A
#
# COMPACT_ATOMS: atom_id res chain seq x y z
N ASN A 1 -12.79 -13.22 22.23
CA ASN A 1 -11.56 -12.43 22.03
C ASN A 1 -11.56 -11.84 20.62
N PHE A 2 -12.02 -10.59 20.49
CA PHE A 2 -12.01 -9.87 19.22
C PHE A 2 -10.60 -9.34 18.97
N THR A 3 -9.87 -9.96 18.05
CA THR A 3 -8.68 -9.35 17.46
C THR A 3 -9.13 -8.04 16.82
N MET A 4 -8.73 -6.90 17.38
CA MET A 4 -8.98 -5.59 16.77
C MET A 4 -8.35 -5.60 15.38
N ALA A 5 -9.20 -5.67 14.36
CA ALA A 5 -8.76 -5.63 12.98
C ALA A 5 -8.10 -4.27 12.72
N CYS A 6 -6.93 -4.29 12.10
CA CYS A 6 -6.29 -3.06 11.62
C CYS A 6 -7.20 -2.43 10.55
N ASP A 7 -7.88 -1.34 10.92
CA ASP A 7 -8.75 -0.60 10.01
C ASP A 7 -7.94 -0.09 8.82
N GLY A 8 -8.44 -0.36 7.61
CA GLY A 8 -7.76 0.02 6.38
C GLY A 8 -7.78 1.53 6.14
N GLU A 9 -8.89 2.20 6.41
CA GLU A 9 -9.05 3.64 6.15
C GLU A 9 -8.14 4.45 7.07
N ILE A 10 -8.14 4.10 8.36
CA ILE A 10 -7.29 4.77 9.35
C ILE A 10 -5.82 4.54 9.00
N LEU A 11 -5.42 3.29 8.71
CA LEU A 11 -4.04 2.98 8.34
C LEU A 11 -3.58 3.78 7.11
N ILE A 12 -4.43 3.87 6.08
CA ILE A 12 -4.12 4.65 4.87
C ILE A 12 -3.91 6.13 5.21
N SER A 13 -4.81 6.72 6.01
CA SER A 13 -4.70 8.14 6.41
C SER A 13 -3.45 8.45 7.22
N LEU A 14 -2.98 7.50 8.04
CA LEU A 14 -1.76 7.64 8.83
C LEU A 14 -0.50 7.53 7.98
N ILE A 15 -0.52 6.67 6.96
CA ILE A 15 0.58 6.48 6.02
C ILE A 15 0.67 7.65 5.05
N GLU A 16 -0.45 8.18 4.57
CA GLU A 16 -0.49 9.32 3.65
C GLU A 16 0.28 10.54 4.20
N LYS A 17 0.17 10.78 5.52
CA LYS A 17 0.90 11.83 6.26
C LYS A 17 2.41 11.57 6.39
N ARG A 18 2.89 10.38 6.04
CA ARG A 18 4.27 9.89 6.27
C ARG A 18 4.89 9.43 4.94
N PRO A 19 5.27 10.38 4.05
CA PRO A 19 5.77 10.08 2.71
C PRO A 19 6.97 9.13 2.71
N SER A 20 7.86 9.20 3.70
CA SER A 20 9.00 8.29 3.83
C SER A 20 8.60 6.80 3.78
N ILE A 21 7.38 6.41 4.15
CA ILE A 21 6.92 5.01 4.09
C ILE A 21 6.70 4.51 2.65
N TYR A 22 6.29 5.39 1.72
CA TYR A 22 5.81 4.97 0.39
C TYR A 22 6.46 5.70 -0.79
N ASP A 23 7.02 6.88 -0.55
CA ASP A 23 7.69 7.69 -1.56
C ASP A 23 9.18 7.29 -1.65
N TYR A 24 9.56 6.63 -2.74
CA TYR A 24 10.95 6.25 -2.99
C TYR A 24 11.88 7.44 -3.27
N LYS A 25 11.33 8.64 -3.53
CA LYS A 25 12.11 9.88 -3.69
C LYS A 25 12.38 10.57 -2.36
N ASP A 26 11.69 10.17 -1.30
CA ASP A 26 11.95 10.69 0.04
C ASP A 26 13.32 10.21 0.52
N LYS A 27 14.15 11.15 0.97
CA LYS A 27 15.51 10.87 1.45
C LYS A 27 15.54 9.86 2.60
N ASP A 28 14.48 9.85 3.42
CA ASP A 28 14.37 9.00 4.60
C ASP A 28 13.66 7.67 4.29
N HIS A 29 13.26 7.43 3.03
CA HIS A 29 12.72 6.14 2.59
C HIS A 29 13.70 4.98 2.82
N SER A 30 14.98 5.22 2.55
CA SER A 30 16.05 4.25 2.76
C SER A 30 16.56 4.20 4.20
N ASN A 31 16.15 5.15 5.06
CA ASN A 31 16.61 5.25 6.43
C ASN A 31 15.82 4.31 7.34
N ARG A 32 16.40 3.14 7.65
CA ARG A 32 15.77 2.12 8.49
C ARG A 32 15.33 2.63 9.87
N ALA A 33 16.12 3.50 10.50
CA ALA A 33 15.77 4.03 11.81
C ALA A 33 14.52 4.93 11.75
N VAL A 34 14.39 5.73 10.69
CA VAL A 34 13.19 6.54 10.44
C VAL A 34 12.00 5.64 10.11
N GLN A 35 12.18 4.64 9.25
CA GLN A 35 11.12 3.67 8.92
C GLN A 35 10.58 2.99 10.19
N ASP A 36 11.46 2.43 11.01
CA ASP A 36 11.05 1.70 12.21
C ASP A 36 10.31 2.62 13.19
N LYS A 37 10.80 3.85 13.40
CA LYS A 37 10.11 4.86 14.21
C LYS A 37 8.72 5.21 13.66
N LEU A 38 8.59 5.47 12.37
CA LEU A 38 7.29 5.81 11.76
C LEU A 38 6.28 4.66 11.89
N TRP A 39 6.73 3.42 11.75
CA TRP A 39 5.90 2.25 11.94
C TRP A 39 5.49 2.04 13.39
N GLU A 40 6.38 2.31 14.35
CA GLU A 40 6.05 2.31 15.77
C GLU A 40 5.00 3.38 16.13
N GLU A 41 5.11 4.59 15.56
CA GLU A 41 4.10 5.63 15.74
C GLU A 41 2.73 5.20 15.22
N ILE A 42 2.67 4.67 13.99
CA ILE A 42 1.43 4.15 13.41
C ILE A 42 0.84 3.03 14.28
N SER A 43 1.70 2.12 14.76
CA SER A 43 1.28 1.02 15.63
C SER A 43 0.65 1.52 16.93
N LYS A 44 1.23 2.56 17.54
CA LYS A 44 0.69 3.21 18.75
C LYS A 44 -0.64 3.91 18.45
N GLU A 45 -0.74 4.66 17.36
CA GLU A 45 -1.97 5.35 16.96
C GLU A 45 -3.12 4.36 16.63
N MET A 46 -2.78 3.22 16.00
CA MET A 46 -3.75 2.18 15.68
C MET A 46 -4.10 1.29 16.89
N ASN A 47 -3.29 1.32 17.95
CA ASN A 47 -3.33 0.36 19.05
C ASN A 47 -3.24 -1.11 18.56
N VAL A 48 -2.40 -1.36 17.55
CA VAL A 48 -2.15 -2.68 16.97
C VAL A 48 -0.65 -2.86 16.74
N ASN A 49 -0.14 -4.09 16.87
CA ASN A 49 1.26 -4.41 16.59
C ASN A 49 1.73 -3.93 15.21
N VAL A 50 2.97 -3.42 15.16
CA VAL A 50 3.67 -2.99 13.93
C VAL A 50 3.57 -4.05 12.81
N SER A 51 3.76 -5.33 13.15
CA SER A 51 3.70 -6.43 12.18
C SER A 51 2.34 -6.54 11.50
N VAL A 52 1.25 -6.31 12.24
CA VAL A 52 -0.12 -6.34 11.71
C VAL A 52 -0.35 -5.14 10.79
N CYS A 53 0.10 -3.93 11.18
CA CYS A 53 0.03 -2.74 10.34
C CYS A 53 0.80 -2.93 9.03
N LYS A 54 2.03 -3.46 9.08
CA LYS A 54 2.86 -3.76 7.89
C LYS A 54 2.21 -4.80 6.98
N ASN A 55 1.65 -5.88 7.54
CA ASN A 55 0.95 -6.92 6.78
C ASN A 55 -0.33 -6.38 6.11
N LYS A 56 -1.10 -5.57 6.85
CA LYS A 56 -2.29 -4.91 6.32
C LYS A 56 -1.93 -3.96 5.18
N TRP A 57 -0.92 -3.11 5.37
CA TRP A 57 -0.43 -2.20 4.34
C TRP A 57 0.01 -2.94 3.07
N THR A 58 0.75 -4.04 3.22
CA THR A 58 1.15 -4.89 2.09
C THR A 58 -0.06 -5.42 1.32
N SER A 59 -1.07 -5.92 2.03
CA SER A 59 -2.32 -6.40 1.42
C SER A 59 -3.09 -5.30 0.68
N LEU A 60 -3.12 -4.09 1.25
CA LEU A 60 -3.75 -2.91 0.65
C LEU A 60 -3.00 -2.48 -0.63
N ARG A 61 -1.66 -2.39 -0.58
CA ARG A 61 -0.81 -2.07 -1.74
C ARG A 61 -1.02 -3.08 -2.88
N ASN A 62 -1.08 -4.37 -2.56
CA ASN A 62 -1.31 -5.42 -3.56
C ASN A 62 -2.69 -5.29 -4.23
N SER A 63 -3.73 -5.03 -3.44
CA SER A 63 -5.09 -4.79 -3.92
C SER A 63 -5.14 -3.55 -4.83
N TYR A 64 -4.50 -2.45 -4.42
CA TYR A 64 -4.41 -1.23 -5.20
C TYR A 64 -3.67 -1.45 -6.53
N ALA A 65 -2.52 -2.13 -6.50
CA ALA A 65 -1.75 -2.44 -7.70
C ALA A 65 -2.50 -3.37 -8.67
N ARG A 66 -3.35 -4.26 -8.16
CA ARG A 66 -4.24 -5.08 -9.00
C ARG A 66 -5.30 -4.21 -9.68
N GLU A 67 -5.97 -3.33 -8.94
CA GLU A 67 -6.97 -2.42 -9.52
C GLU A 67 -6.37 -1.47 -10.56
N LEU A 68 -5.16 -0.92 -10.32
CA LEU A 68 -4.45 -0.10 -11.31
C LEU A 68 -4.17 -0.88 -12.61
N ARG A 69 -3.78 -2.16 -12.51
CA ARG A 69 -3.55 -3.03 -13.68
C ARG A 69 -4.84 -3.30 -14.45
N GLU A 70 -5.93 -3.60 -13.74
CA GLU A 70 -7.25 -3.81 -14.36
C GLU A 70 -7.71 -2.55 -15.11
N ILE A 71 -7.56 -1.36 -14.51
CA ILE A 71 -7.91 -0.08 -15.16
C ILE A 71 -7.06 0.16 -16.41
N LYS A 72 -5.75 -0.12 -16.34
CA LYS A 72 -4.84 0.03 -17.48
C LYS A 72 -5.17 -0.94 -18.62
N ASN A 73 -5.46 -2.19 -18.31
CA ASN A 73 -5.72 -3.26 -19.28
C ASN A 73 -7.12 -3.17 -19.92
N LYS A 74 -8.08 -2.49 -19.28
CA LYS A 74 -9.42 -2.24 -19.83
C LYS A 74 -9.46 -1.28 -21.03
N LYS A 75 -8.33 -0.69 -21.45
CA LYS A 75 -8.25 0.23 -22.59
C LYS A 75 -8.36 -0.44 -23.97
N SER A 76 -8.74 -1.72 -24.08
CA SER A 76 -8.98 -2.35 -25.38
C SER A 76 -10.16 -3.34 -25.32
N GLY A 77 -11.35 -2.89 -25.72
CA GLY A 77 -12.33 -3.71 -26.42
C GLY A 77 -13.17 -4.74 -25.65
N SER A 78 -13.09 -4.89 -24.33
CA SER A 78 -13.90 -5.88 -23.61
C SER A 78 -15.02 -5.24 -22.78
N ALA A 79 -16.27 -5.65 -23.04
CA ALA A 79 -17.47 -5.26 -22.30
C ALA A 79 -17.28 -5.44 -20.79
N ALA A 80 -16.96 -4.35 -20.09
CA ALA A 80 -16.59 -4.41 -18.69
C ALA A 80 -17.84 -4.64 -17.83
N SER A 81 -17.93 -5.83 -17.24
CA SER A 81 -18.79 -6.08 -16.09
C SER A 81 -18.56 -4.97 -15.06
N LYS A 82 -19.63 -4.36 -14.55
CA LYS A 82 -19.61 -3.32 -13.49
C LYS A 82 -19.04 -3.91 -12.19
N LYS A 83 -17.74 -4.23 -12.13
CA LYS A 83 -17.07 -4.59 -10.88
C LYS A 83 -17.19 -3.38 -9.95
N ARG A 84 -17.71 -3.59 -8.74
CA ARG A 84 -17.76 -2.56 -7.71
C ARG A 84 -16.34 -2.05 -7.47
N LYS A 85 -16.16 -0.73 -7.59
CA LYS A 85 -14.91 -0.06 -7.25
C LYS A 85 -14.57 -0.40 -5.80
N TRP A 86 -13.36 -0.90 -5.56
CA TRP A 86 -12.91 -1.18 -4.20
C TRP A 86 -12.95 0.10 -3.38
N TYR A 87 -13.63 0.09 -2.22
CA TYR A 87 -13.96 1.30 -1.47
C TYR A 87 -12.72 2.10 -1.01
N LEU A 88 -11.60 1.42 -0.74
CA LEU A 88 -10.32 2.04 -0.36
C LEU A 88 -9.50 2.56 -1.55
N PHE A 89 -9.94 2.31 -2.78
CA PHE A 89 -9.18 2.68 -3.98
C PHE A 89 -8.96 4.19 -4.07
N GLU A 90 -9.96 5.00 -3.71
CA GLU A 90 -9.86 6.46 -3.73
C GLU A 90 -8.93 6.97 -2.63
N SER A 91 -9.02 6.40 -1.42
CA SER A 91 -8.13 6.74 -0.30
C SER A 91 -6.66 6.43 -0.60
N MET A 92 -6.37 5.48 -1.50
CA MET A 92 -4.99 5.15 -1.92
C MET A 92 -4.53 5.91 -3.17
N SER A 93 -5.31 6.86 -3.67
CA SER A 93 -5.01 7.58 -4.92
C SER A 93 -3.69 8.37 -4.87
N PHE A 94 -3.25 8.81 -3.68
CA PHE A 94 -1.94 9.45 -3.48
C PHE A 94 -0.76 8.56 -3.89
N LEU A 95 -0.93 7.22 -3.86
CA LEU A 95 0.10 6.27 -4.27
C LEU A 95 0.23 6.10 -5.78
N SER A 96 -0.74 6.59 -6.56
CA SER A 96 -0.80 6.35 -8.02
C SER A 96 0.51 6.72 -8.72
N ASN A 97 1.07 7.90 -8.43
CA ASN A 97 2.31 8.36 -9.05
C ASN A 97 3.55 7.55 -8.65
N PHE A 98 3.55 6.96 -7.45
CA PHE A 98 4.68 6.18 -6.92
C PHE A 98 4.62 4.72 -7.37
N MET A 99 3.41 4.16 -7.54
CA MET A 99 3.20 2.77 -7.96
C MET A 99 3.28 2.57 -9.48
N LEU A 100 2.92 3.57 -10.27
CA LEU A 100 2.92 3.48 -11.74
C LEU A 100 4.33 3.54 -12.35
N GLN A 101 5.34 4.01 -11.59
CA GLN A 101 6.73 4.06 -12.04
C GLN A 101 7.53 2.78 -11.76
N HIS A 102 7.02 1.87 -10.92
CA HIS A 102 7.66 0.58 -10.65
C HIS A 102 7.36 -0.46 -11.75
N LYS A 103 7.60 -0.10 -13.01
CA LYS A 103 7.94 -1.10 -14.04
C LYS A 103 9.42 -1.41 -13.82
N GLN A 104 9.77 -2.67 -13.61
CA GLN A 104 11.11 -3.20 -13.31
C GLN A 104 11.45 -3.35 -11.81
N MET A 105 10.91 -4.38 -11.16
CA MET A 105 11.78 -5.29 -10.41
C MET A 105 11.40 -6.71 -10.82
N THR A 106 12.27 -7.29 -11.63
CA THR A 106 12.38 -8.72 -11.86
C THR A 106 12.69 -9.39 -10.53
N SER A 107 11.79 -10.21 -10.01
CA SER A 107 12.19 -11.26 -9.07
C SER A 107 12.38 -12.53 -9.88
N ASN A 108 13.56 -12.67 -10.46
CA ASN A 108 14.08 -13.94 -10.94
C ASN A 108 15.44 -14.11 -10.28
N VAL A 109 15.51 -14.90 -9.21
CA VAL A 109 16.60 -15.79 -8.73
C VAL A 109 16.23 -16.22 -7.31
N SER A 110 15.84 -17.48 -7.09
CA SER A 110 16.68 -18.70 -6.95
C SER A 110 16.92 -18.99 -5.48
N ASP A 111 16.37 -20.10 -4.99
CA ASP A 111 17.09 -20.90 -4.01
C ASP A 111 16.99 -22.38 -4.43
N SER A 112 18.20 -22.88 -4.74
CA SER A 112 18.79 -24.22 -4.72
C SER A 112 17.91 -25.46 -4.55
#